data_AF-A0A1B6I373-F1
#
_entry.id   AF-A0A1B6I373-F1
#
_cell.length_a   1.000
_cell.length_b   1.000
_cell.length_c   1.000
_cell.angle_alpha   90.00
_cell.angle_beta   90.00
_cell.angle_gamma   90.00
#
_symmetry.space_group_name_H-M   'P 1'
#
loop_
_entity.id
_entity.type
_entity.pdbx_description
1 polymer ?
#
loop_
_entity_poly.entity_id
_entity_poly.type
_entity_poly.pdbx_seq_one_letter_code
_entity_poly.pdbx_strand_id
1 'polypeptide(L)'
;VYSVHSYNSNLLKVNASQLNNDDVHMSKWDSNWDRRDPANNSELQKATPTAVRYIFLIRHGQYNYYGERDTDRNLTKLGREQALLTGKRLQEFAHKYKHLIVSTMTRAK
;
A
#
# COMPACT_ATOMS: atom_id res chain seq x y z
N VAL A 1 12.74 -6.39 32.93
CA VAL A 1 13.58 -6.94 31.84
C VAL A 1 12.71 -7.92 31.07
N TYR A 2 12.07 -7.50 29.98
CA TYR A 2 11.17 -8.37 29.22
C TYR A 2 11.91 -8.91 27.99
N SER A 3 12.00 -10.24 27.94
CA SER A 3 12.64 -11.05 26.90
C SER A 3 11.90 -10.90 25.56
N VAL A 4 12.65 -10.52 24.51
CA VAL A 4 12.16 -10.48 23.13
C VAL A 4 12.05 -11.91 22.63
N HIS A 5 10.82 -12.41 22.50
CA HIS A 5 10.57 -13.70 21.89
C HIS A 5 10.92 -13.63 20.40
N SER A 6 11.82 -14.50 19.97
CA SER A 6 12.21 -14.70 18.58
C SER A 6 10.99 -14.95 17.69
N TYR A 7 10.75 -14.06 16.73
CA TYR A 7 9.73 -14.24 15.71
C TYR A 7 10.18 -15.37 14.79
N ASN A 8 9.53 -16.53 14.91
CA ASN A 8 9.75 -17.68 14.03
C ASN A 8 9.12 -17.37 12.65
N SER A 9 9.96 -17.01 11.69
CA SER A 9 9.58 -16.63 10.31
C SER A 9 8.95 -17.78 9.51
N ASN A 10 8.83 -18.98 10.07
CA ASN A 10 8.29 -20.16 9.40
C ASN A 10 6.76 -20.28 9.44
N LEU A 11 6.03 -19.44 10.19
CA LEU A 11 4.57 -19.53 10.35
C LEU A 11 3.74 -18.76 9.30
N LEU A 12 4.37 -18.12 8.31
CA LEU A 12 3.67 -17.38 7.24
C LEU A 12 3.86 -18.00 5.84
N LYS A 13 4.24 -19.28 5.76
CA LYS A 13 4.24 -20.00 4.48
C LYS A 13 2.81 -20.37 4.13
N VAL A 14 2.11 -19.45 3.46
CA VAL A 14 0.90 -19.76 2.72
C VAL A 14 1.26 -20.73 1.60
N ASN A 15 0.64 -21.91 1.59
CA ASN A 15 0.76 -22.86 0.49
C ASN A 15 0.08 -22.23 -0.73
N ALA A 16 0.86 -21.81 -1.72
CA ALA A 16 0.35 -21.57 -3.05
C ALA A 16 -0.23 -22.89 -3.55
N SER A 17 -1.56 -22.94 -3.72
CA SER A 17 -2.25 -24.10 -4.29
C SER A 17 -1.55 -24.51 -5.58
N GLN A 18 -1.18 -25.79 -5.66
CA GLN A 18 -0.51 -26.43 -6.79
C GLN A 18 -1.14 -25.99 -8.12
N LEU A 19 -0.43 -25.14 -8.84
CA LEU A 19 -0.64 -24.97 -10.28
C LEU A 19 0.13 -26.11 -10.95
N ASN A 20 -0.55 -26.85 -11.82
CA ASN A 20 0.03 -27.98 -12.54
C ASN A 20 1.28 -27.54 -13.31
N ASN A 21 2.29 -28.41 -13.28
CA ASN A 21 3.71 -28.09 -13.37
C ASN A 21 4.31 -27.91 -14.77
N ASP A 22 3.50 -27.70 -15.83
CA ASP A 22 4.01 -27.86 -17.21
C ASP A 22 4.19 -26.57 -18.02
N ASP A 23 3.96 -25.37 -17.49
CA ASP A 23 4.30 -24.13 -18.22
C ASP A 23 4.40 -22.86 -17.37
N VAL A 24 4.99 -22.93 -16.16
CA VAL A 24 5.26 -21.71 -15.39
C VAL A 24 6.59 -21.12 -15.85
N HIS A 25 6.57 -20.43 -16.99
CA HIS A 25 7.63 -19.51 -17.37
C HIS A 25 7.65 -18.40 -16.31
N MET A 26 8.46 -18.56 -15.25
CA MET A 26 8.70 -17.50 -14.27
C MET A 26 9.27 -16.31 -15.04
N SER A 27 8.43 -15.32 -15.32
CA SER A 27 8.86 -14.10 -15.99
C SER A 27 9.92 -13.43 -15.13
N LYS A 28 11.06 -13.13 -15.74
CA LYS A 28 12.13 -12.37 -15.07
C LYS A 28 11.55 -11.01 -14.67
N TRP A 29 11.86 -10.57 -13.45
CA TRP A 29 11.51 -9.22 -12.99
C TRP A 29 12.02 -8.16 -13.98
N ASP A 30 11.14 -7.24 -14.38
CA ASP A 30 11.51 -6.06 -15.14
C ASP A 30 12.02 -4.97 -14.18
N SER A 31 13.34 -4.77 -14.14
CA SER A 31 13.94 -3.73 -13.30
C SER A 31 13.54 -2.33 -13.70
N ASN A 32 13.14 -2.13 -14.97
CA ASN A 32 12.72 -0.86 -15.53
C ASN A 32 11.19 -0.78 -15.69
N TRP A 33 10.43 -1.38 -14.76
CA TRP A 33 8.97 -1.50 -14.83
C TRP A 33 8.24 -0.15 -14.95
N ASP A 34 8.85 0.95 -14.49
CA ASP A 34 8.31 2.30 -14.57
C ASP A 34 8.88 3.13 -15.74
N ARG A 35 9.75 2.53 -16.55
CA ARG A 35 10.40 3.10 -17.75
C ARG A 35 11.17 4.39 -17.44
N ARG A 36 11.80 4.47 -16.26
CA ARG A 36 12.60 5.62 -15.84
C ARG A 36 14.11 5.40 -15.86
N ASP A 37 14.56 4.19 -16.18
CA ASP A 37 16.00 3.95 -16.32
C ASP A 37 16.58 4.84 -17.43
N PRO A 38 17.78 5.38 -17.21
CA PRO A 38 18.42 6.31 -18.15
C PRO A 38 18.78 5.57 -19.44
N ALA A 39 18.58 6.23 -20.59
CA ALA A 39 18.99 5.65 -21.87
C ALA A 39 20.52 5.67 -22.04
N ASN A 40 21.20 6.65 -21.42
CA ASN A 40 22.64 6.88 -21.55
C ASN A 40 23.27 7.36 -20.23
N ASN A 41 24.60 7.26 -20.11
CA ASN A 41 25.35 7.68 -18.92
C ASN A 41 25.16 9.16 -18.53
N SER A 42 24.88 10.05 -19.49
CA SER A 42 24.62 11.47 -19.23
C SER A 42 23.30 11.72 -18.47
N GLU A 43 22.35 10.79 -18.55
CA GLU A 43 21.04 10.87 -17.87
C GLU A 43 21.03 10.10 -16.55
N LEU A 44 22.04 9.27 -16.31
CA LEU A 44 22.13 8.41 -15.13
C LEU A 44 22.03 9.18 -13.82
N GLN A 45 22.72 10.32 -13.70
CA GLN A 45 22.61 11.16 -12.51
C GLN A 45 21.20 11.71 -12.27
N LYS A 46 20.44 12.00 -13.33
CA LYS A 46 19.05 12.52 -13.22
C LYS A 46 18.06 11.40 -12.89
N ALA A 47 18.31 10.20 -13.40
CA ALA A 47 17.46 9.03 -13.19
C ALA A 47 17.71 8.35 -11.83
N THR A 48 18.90 8.52 -11.25
CA THR A 48 19.26 7.90 -9.96
C THR A 48 18.38 8.46 -8.84
N PRO A 49 17.61 7.62 -8.12
CA PRO A 49 16.81 8.07 -6.99
C PRO A 49 17.70 8.62 -5.87
N THR A 50 17.38 9.83 -5.38
CA THR A 50 18.13 10.48 -4.29
C THR A 50 17.60 10.17 -2.90
N ALA A 51 16.43 9.54 -2.80
CA ALA A 51 15.77 9.21 -1.54
C ALA A 51 14.86 7.98 -1.68
N VAL A 52 14.64 7.30 -0.55
CA VAL A 52 13.64 6.24 -0.42
C VAL A 52 12.26 6.88 -0.19
N ARG A 53 11.23 6.34 -0.85
CA ARG A 53 9.84 6.79 -0.71
C ARG A 53 9.02 5.74 0.01
N TYR A 54 8.49 6.08 1.18
CA TYR A 54 7.51 5.25 1.88
C TYR A 54 6.11 5.60 1.38
N ILE A 55 5.44 4.64 0.74
CA ILE A 55 4.09 4.80 0.20
C ILE A 55 3.13 4.05 1.10
N PHE A 56 2.19 4.78 1.71
CA PHE A 56 1.12 4.22 2.52
C PHE A 56 -0.16 4.19 1.70
N LEU A 57 -0.64 2.99 1.39
CA LEU A 57 -1.91 2.80 0.68
C LEU A 57 -3.01 2.50 1.69
N ILE A 58 -3.91 3.46 1.89
CA ILE A 58 -4.99 3.37 2.87
C ILE A 58 -6.31 3.22 2.13
N ARG A 59 -7.05 2.15 2.43
CA ARG A 59 -8.41 1.97 1.95
C ARG A 59 -9.36 2.81 2.81
N HIS A 60 -10.40 3.37 2.20
CA HIS A 60 -11.46 4.06 2.92
C HIS A 60 -12.14 3.14 3.97
N GLY A 61 -12.73 3.73 5.00
CA GLY A 61 -13.54 3.00 5.98
C GLY A 61 -14.82 2.42 5.38
N GLN A 62 -15.56 1.64 6.16
CA GLN A 62 -16.87 1.13 5.75
C GLN A 62 -17.82 2.27 5.37
N TYR A 63 -18.55 2.11 4.28
CA TYR A 63 -19.45 3.13 3.75
C TYR A 63 -20.81 2.54 3.37
N ASN A 64 -21.80 3.40 3.19
CA ASN A 64 -23.12 3.00 2.69
C ASN A 64 -23.02 2.56 1.21
N TYR A 65 -23.04 1.26 0.96
CA TYR A 65 -23.00 0.72 -0.39
C TYR A 65 -24.29 0.98 -1.18
N TYR A 66 -25.41 1.07 -0.48
CA TYR A 66 -26.75 1.19 -1.08
C TYR A 66 -27.11 2.62 -1.49
N GLY A 67 -26.20 3.59 -1.35
CA GLY A 67 -26.40 4.95 -1.85
C GLY A 67 -26.51 4.96 -3.38
N GLU A 68 -27.56 5.59 -3.90
CA GLU A 68 -27.83 5.69 -5.33
C GLU A 68 -26.76 6.51 -6.05
N ARG A 69 -26.40 7.68 -5.50
CA ARG A 69 -25.33 8.54 -6.02
C ARG A 69 -24.11 8.47 -5.12
N ASP A 70 -22.93 8.85 -5.65
CA ASP A 70 -21.69 8.85 -4.86
C ASP A 70 -21.81 9.74 -3.60
N THR A 71 -22.53 10.87 -3.69
CA THR A 71 -22.81 11.76 -2.55
C THR A 71 -23.55 11.08 -1.40
N ASP A 72 -24.24 9.97 -1.67
CA ASP A 72 -25.04 9.22 -0.70
C ASP A 72 -24.24 8.05 -0.10
N ARG A 73 -23.05 7.75 -0.65
CA ARG A 73 -22.14 6.67 -0.25
C ARG A 73 -21.15 7.11 0.84
N ASN A 74 -21.67 7.75 1.88
CA ASN A 74 -20.89 8.25 3.02
C ASN A 74 -20.42 7.12 3.95
N LEU A 75 -19.41 7.42 4.78
CA LEU A 75 -18.94 6.49 5.81
C LEU A 75 -20.05 6.16 6.81
N THR A 76 -20.17 4.88 7.17
CA THR A 76 -21.03 4.43 8.28
C THR A 76 -20.44 4.91 9.61
N LYS A 77 -21.18 4.74 10.72
CA LYS A 77 -20.63 5.01 12.06
C LYS A 77 -19.34 4.21 12.30
N LEU A 78 -19.36 2.92 12.00
CA LEU A 78 -18.19 2.05 12.08
C LEU A 78 -17.07 2.51 11.14
N GLY A 79 -17.39 2.92 9.91
CA GLY A 79 -16.40 3.44 8.97
C GLY A 79 -15.66 4.69 9.46
N ARG A 80 -16.36 5.58 10.18
CA ARG A 80 -15.74 6.75 10.81
C ARG A 80 -14.81 6.36 11.96
N GLU A 81 -15.20 5.39 12.78
CA GLU A 81 -14.35 4.85 13.85
C GLU A 81 -13.08 4.19 13.27
N GLN A 82 -13.21 3.42 12.19
CA GLN A 82 -12.07 2.84 11.46
C GLN A 82 -11.12 3.91 10.93
N ALA A 83 -11.64 4.96 10.30
CA ALA A 83 -10.83 6.06 9.79
C ALA A 83 -10.10 6.78 10.94
N LEU A 84 -10.78 7.01 12.07
CA LEU A 84 -10.20 7.64 13.25
C LEU A 84 -9.06 6.80 13.85
N LEU A 85 -9.27 5.49 14.02
CA LEU A 85 -8.23 4.58 14.54
C LEU A 85 -7.03 4.49 13.60
N THR A 86 -7.28 4.48 12.28
CA THR A 86 -6.22 4.52 11.27
C THR A 86 -5.40 5.81 11.39
N GLY A 87 -6.08 6.96 11.55
CA GLY A 87 -5.41 8.25 11.76
C GLY A 87 -4.54 8.28 13.02
N LYS A 88 -5.05 7.76 14.14
CA LYS A 88 -4.27 7.60 15.38
C LYS A 88 -3.04 6.73 15.16
N ARG A 89 -3.19 5.61 14.45
CA ARG A 89 -2.07 4.72 14.17
C ARG A 89 -0.98 5.37 13.31
N LEU A 90 -1.38 6.16 12.31
CA LEU A 90 -0.42 6.91 11.48
C LEU A 90 0.33 7.95 12.32
N GLN A 91 -0.36 8.63 13.24
CA GLN A 91 0.28 9.56 14.16
C GLN A 91 1.31 8.85 15.07
N GLU A 92 0.95 7.71 15.65
CA GLU A 92 1.84 6.90 16.48
C GLU A 92 3.06 6.38 15.72
N PHE A 93 2.91 6.11 14.41
CA PHE A 93 4.00 5.65 13.56
C PHE A 93 5.10 6.72 13.35
N ALA A 94 4.85 7.96 13.80
CA ALA A 94 5.82 9.04 13.91
C ALA A 94 6.62 9.34 12.62
N HIS A 95 6.03 9.07 11.46
CA HIS A 95 6.60 9.44 10.17
C HIS A 95 6.21 10.86 9.77
N LYS A 96 7.14 11.58 9.12
CA LYS A 96 6.84 12.88 8.51
C LYS A 96 6.12 12.68 7.18
N TYR A 97 4.80 12.63 7.21
CA TYR A 97 3.97 12.54 6.01
C TYR A 97 4.06 13.84 5.19
N LYS A 98 4.55 13.74 3.96
CA LYS A 98 4.75 14.90 3.08
C LYS A 98 3.49 15.26 2.29
N HIS A 99 2.75 14.24 1.86
CA HIS A 99 1.57 14.39 1.01
C HIS A 99 0.49 13.42 1.46
N LEU A 100 -0.76 13.89 1.47
CA LEU A 100 -1.96 13.07 1.60
C LEU A 100 -2.77 13.25 0.31
N ILE A 101 -2.75 12.23 -0.54
CA ILE A 101 -3.49 12.22 -1.81
C ILE A 101 -4.68 11.28 -1.64
N VAL A 102 -5.86 11.77 -2.01
CA VAL A 102 -7.13 11.10 -1.70
C VAL A 102 -7.97 11.01 -2.97
N SER A 103 -8.72 9.91 -3.12
CA SER A 103 -9.70 9.76 -4.20
C SER A 103 -10.80 10.84 -4.10
N THR A 104 -11.33 11.26 -5.24
CA THR A 104 -12.44 12.22 -5.31
C THR A 104 -13.81 11.65 -4.91
N MET A 105 -13.88 10.34 -4.64
CA MET A 105 -15.10 9.66 -4.22
C MET A 105 -15.47 10.02 -2.77
N THR A 106 -16.76 10.15 -2.50
CA THR A 106 -17.30 10.65 -1.22
C THR A 106 -16.81 9.88 -0.01
N ARG A 107 -16.72 8.54 -0.09
CA ARG A 107 -16.21 7.70 1.01
C ARG A 107 -14.72 7.87 1.33
N ALA A 108 -13.94 8.45 0.43
CA ALA A 108 -12.52 8.68 0.63
C ALA A 108 -12.22 10.07 1.19
N LYS A 109 -13.17 11.02 1.06
CA LYS A 109 -13.04 12.40 1.53
C LYS A 109 -13.11 12.53 3.05
#